data_AF-A0A961SHK0-F1
#
_entry.id   AF-A0A961SHK0-F1
#
_cell.length_a   1.000
_cell.length_b   1.000
_cell.length_c   1.000
_cell.angle_alpha   90.00
_cell.angle_beta   90.00
_cell.angle_gamma   90.00
#
_symmetry.space_group_name_H-M   'P 1'
#
loop_
_entity.id
_entity.type
_entity.pdbx_description
1 polymer ?
#
loop_
_entity_poly.entity_id
_entity_poly.type
_entity_poly.pdbx_seq_one_letter_code
_entity_poly.pdbx_strand_id
1 'polypeptide(L)'
;MNELVFVPLGGVGEIGMNLAMYGFGPAKNREWIVVDCGVTFPGPHLPGVDLVLPDTRFLEAERHNVRAIVITHAHEDHYGALLALYPRISPEGTLPVHATAFTAGLLEAK
;
A
#
# COMPACT_ATOMS: atom_id res chain seq x y z
N MET A 1 10.82 12.89 -21.16
CA MET A 1 11.94 12.60 -20.24
C MET A 1 11.46 11.61 -19.20
N ASN A 2 12.35 10.78 -18.67
CA ASN A 2 12.00 9.87 -17.58
C ASN A 2 12.11 10.62 -16.25
N GLU A 3 11.16 10.37 -15.36
CA GLU A 3 11.10 10.97 -14.03
C GLU A 3 11.02 9.87 -12.98
N LEU A 4 11.62 10.10 -11.81
CA LEU A 4 11.32 9.36 -10.59
C LEU A 4 10.38 10.20 -9.75
N VAL A 5 9.21 9.65 -9.42
CA VAL A 5 8.18 10.33 -8.64
C VAL A 5 7.81 9.51 -7.42
N PHE A 6 7.69 10.18 -6.28
CA PHE A 6 7.23 9.61 -5.04
C PHE A 6 5.82 10.14 -4.73
N VAL A 7 4.89 9.24 -4.43
CA VAL A 7 3.51 9.58 -4.05
C VAL A 7 3.20 8.90 -2.71
N PRO A 8 3.18 9.64 -1.60
CA PRO A 8 2.73 9.10 -0.32
C PRO A 8 1.20 9.13 -0.25
N LEU A 9 0.58 7.96 -0.14
CA LEU A 9 -0.87 7.80 0.07
C LEU A 9 -1.22 7.64 1.55
N GLY A 10 -0.22 7.41 2.40
CA GLY A 10 -0.30 7.44 3.86
C GLY A 10 1.10 7.32 4.49
N GLY A 11 1.21 7.67 5.78
CA GLY A 11 2.45 7.59 6.57
C GLY A 11 3.37 8.82 6.51
N VAL A 12 3.15 9.76 5.59
CA VAL A 12 3.92 11.03 5.55
C VAL A 12 3.17 12.12 6.31
N GLY A 13 3.83 12.68 7.32
CA GLY A 13 3.23 13.69 8.21
C GLY A 13 2.39 13.10 9.34
N GLU A 14 2.40 11.77 9.50
CA GLU A 14 1.65 11.02 10.50
C GLU A 14 2.42 9.78 10.96
N ILE A 15 1.89 9.05 11.95
CA ILE A 15 2.40 7.74 12.36
C ILE A 15 1.36 6.68 11.98
N GLY A 16 1.79 5.77 11.10
CA GLY A 16 1.04 4.62 10.63
C GLY A 16 0.39 4.82 9.24
N MET A 17 -0.46 3.89 8.82
CA MET A 17 -1.07 3.87 7.47
C MET A 17 -0.05 3.94 6.32
N ASN A 18 1.16 3.38 6.49
CA ASN A 18 2.19 3.51 5.45
C ASN A 18 1.70 2.88 4.14
N LEU A 19 1.67 3.70 3.09
CA LEU A 19 1.37 3.30 1.72
C LEU A 19 2.00 4.33 0.80
N ALA A 20 3.02 3.92 0.05
CA ALA A 20 3.69 4.80 -0.88
C ALA A 20 3.80 4.19 -2.28
N MET A 21 3.81 5.03 -3.30
CA MET A 21 4.11 4.63 -4.66
C MET A 21 5.40 5.29 -5.13
N TYR A 22 6.29 4.50 -5.72
CA TYR A 22 7.43 4.98 -6.48
C TYR A 22 7.17 4.73 -7.95
N GLY A 23 7.14 5.80 -8.73
CA GLY A 23 6.88 5.74 -10.16
C GLY A 23 8.11 6.13 -10.96
N PHE A 24 8.39 5.38 -12.03
CA PHE A 24 9.49 5.70 -12.95
C PHE A 24 9.02 5.70 -14.41
N GLY A 25 9.53 6.65 -15.19
CA GLY A 25 9.26 6.74 -16.63
C GLY A 25 8.59 8.07 -17.04
N PRO A 26 8.12 8.16 -18.30
CA PRO A 26 7.44 9.36 -18.80
C PRO A 26 6.11 9.61 -18.08
N ALA A 27 5.75 10.86 -17.84
CA ALA A 27 4.52 11.23 -17.11
C ALA A 27 3.21 10.59 -17.63
N LYS A 28 3.13 10.24 -18.93
CA LYS A 28 1.95 9.61 -19.55
C LYS A 28 1.97 8.07 -19.53
N ASN A 29 3.11 7.45 -19.20
CA ASN A 29 3.29 6.00 -19.21
C ASN A 29 4.28 5.61 -18.11
N ARG A 30 3.96 6.01 -16.87
CA ARG A 30 4.79 5.77 -15.70
C ARG A 30 4.46 4.40 -15.15
N GLU A 31 5.49 3.61 -14.84
CA GLU A 31 5.33 2.33 -14.16
C GLU A 31 5.52 2.54 -12.66
N TRP A 32 4.76 1.81 -11.85
CA TRP A 32 4.72 2.00 -10.40
C TRP A 32 5.13 0.74 -9.64
N ILE A 33 5.79 0.94 -8.52
CA ILE A 33 5.83 -0.02 -7.41
C ILE A 33 5.13 0.59 -6.21
N VAL A 34 4.45 -0.24 -5.44
CA VAL A 34 3.87 0.12 -4.15
C VAL A 34 4.79 -0.38 -3.05
N VAL A 35 5.00 0.43 -2.02
CA VAL A 35 5.75 0.06 -0.82
C VAL A 35 4.82 0.18 0.37
N ASP A 36 4.66 -0.93 1.08
CA ASP A 36 3.79 -1.13 2.24
C ASP A 36 2.29 -0.92 1.95
N CYS A 37 1.45 -1.35 2.87
CA CYS A 37 -0.01 -1.19 2.88
C CYS A 37 -0.52 -1.38 4.31
N GLY A 38 -0.36 -0.34 5.12
CA GLY A 38 -0.60 -0.38 6.56
C GLY A 38 -1.94 0.17 7.04
N VAL A 39 -2.24 -0.07 8.31
CA VAL A 39 -3.32 0.60 9.06
C VAL A 39 -2.76 1.65 10.01
N THR A 40 -3.61 2.50 10.56
CA THR A 40 -3.34 3.17 11.84
C THR A 40 -4.53 2.98 12.77
N PHE A 41 -4.34 3.40 14.02
CA PHE A 41 -5.34 3.30 15.05
C PHE A 41 -6.12 4.62 15.18
N PRO A 42 -7.45 4.55 15.39
CA PRO A 42 -8.26 5.74 15.53
C PRO A 42 -7.93 6.51 16.81
N GLY A 43 -7.92 7.83 16.70
CA GLY A 43 -7.84 8.71 17.85
C GLY A 43 -9.18 8.82 18.60
N PRO A 44 -9.23 9.55 19.73
CA PRO A 44 -10.42 9.72 20.56
C PRO A 44 -11.61 10.39 19.83
N HIS A 45 -11.38 10.99 18.67
CA HIS A 45 -12.40 11.66 17.85
C HIS A 45 -13.16 10.72 16.89
N LEU A 46 -12.77 9.45 16.81
CA LEU A 46 -13.39 8.44 15.94
C LEU A 46 -13.96 7.28 16.79
N PRO A 47 -15.00 7.52 17.61
CA PRO A 47 -15.55 6.49 18.47
C PRO A 47 -16.18 5.35 17.66
N GLY A 48 -15.87 4.10 18.04
CA GLY A 48 -16.41 2.90 17.40
C GLY A 48 -15.70 2.46 16.12
N VAL A 49 -14.64 3.17 15.70
CA VAL A 49 -13.73 2.70 14.65
C VAL A 49 -12.69 1.78 15.28
N ASP A 50 -12.34 0.67 14.61
CA ASP A 50 -11.26 -0.23 15.04
C ASP A 50 -9.92 0.13 14.39
N LEU A 51 -9.94 0.36 13.08
CA LEU A 51 -8.76 0.64 12.25
C LEU A 51 -9.09 1.71 11.20
N VAL A 52 -8.06 2.49 10.84
CA VAL A 52 -8.11 3.45 9.73
C VAL A 52 -7.14 3.00 8.65
N LEU A 53 -7.61 3.03 7.40
CA LEU A 53 -6.89 2.55 6.20
C LEU A 53 -6.60 3.73 5.26
N PRO A 54 -5.51 3.67 4.47
CA PRO A 54 -5.16 4.72 3.53
C PRO A 54 -6.17 4.83 2.38
N ASP A 55 -6.26 6.01 1.78
CA ASP A 55 -7.09 6.26 0.60
C ASP A 55 -6.38 5.77 -0.67
N THR A 56 -6.88 4.67 -1.22
CA THR A 56 -6.29 4.00 -2.39
C THR A 56 -6.81 4.51 -3.73
N ARG A 57 -7.68 5.53 -3.79
CA ARG A 57 -8.32 5.96 -5.06
C ARG A 57 -7.33 6.25 -6.18
N PHE A 58 -6.20 6.89 -5.87
CA PHE A 58 -5.14 7.15 -6.86
C PHE A 58 -4.47 5.86 -7.34
N LEU A 59 -4.11 4.97 -6.42
CA LEU A 59 -3.52 3.66 -6.73
C LEU A 59 -4.46 2.80 -7.58
N GLU A 60 -5.76 2.78 -7.25
CA GLU A 60 -6.78 2.05 -7.99
C GLU A 60 -6.95 2.55 -9.43
N ALA A 61 -6.75 3.84 -9.68
CA ALA A 61 -6.79 4.44 -11.01
C ALA A 61 -5.54 4.09 -11.84
N GLU A 62 -4.38 3.96 -11.19
CA GLU A 62 -3.09 3.63 -11.81
C GLU A 62 -2.80 2.12 -11.85
N ARG A 63 -3.67 1.26 -11.30
CA ARG A 63 -3.39 -0.17 -11.05
C ARG A 63 -2.83 -0.94 -12.24
N HIS A 64 -3.22 -0.61 -13.47
CA HIS A 64 -2.74 -1.27 -14.69
C HIS A 64 -1.25 -1.03 -14.97
N ASN A 65 -0.67 0.01 -14.38
CA ASN A 65 0.72 0.39 -14.49
C ASN A 65 1.55 -0.06 -13.26
N VAL A 66 0.91 -0.70 -12.27
CA VAL A 66 1.59 -1.18 -11.06
C VAL A 66 2.22 -2.55 -11.35
N ARG A 67 3.49 -2.70 -10.99
CA ARG A 67 4.26 -3.92 -11.27
C ARG A 67 4.36 -4.86 -10.09
N ALA A 68 4.40 -4.31 -8.88
CA ALA A 68 4.46 -5.10 -7.66
C ALA A 68 4.08 -4.25 -6.44
N ILE A 69 3.73 -4.95 -5.36
CA ILE A 69 3.69 -4.44 -4.00
C ILE A 69 4.88 -5.04 -3.25
N VAL A 70 5.62 -4.21 -2.51
CA VAL A 70 6.72 -4.64 -1.65
C VAL A 70 6.34 -4.32 -0.22
N ILE A 71 6.31 -5.33 0.66
CA ILE A 71 6.08 -5.15 2.09
C ILE A 71 7.42 -5.24 2.81
N THR A 72 7.77 -4.16 3.51
CA THR A 72 9.08 -4.00 4.16
C THR A 72 9.20 -4.88 5.40
N HIS A 73 8.16 -4.91 6.24
CA HIS A 73 8.09 -5.72 7.45
C HIS A 73 6.64 -5.85 7.95
N ALA A 74 6.45 -6.61 9.03
CA ALA A 74 5.14 -7.06 9.48
C ALA A 74 4.57 -6.30 10.70
N HIS A 75 4.96 -5.04 10.91
CA HIS A 75 4.17 -4.20 11.81
C HIS A 75 2.86 -3.81 11.11
N GLU A 76 1.75 -3.79 11.86
CA GLU A 76 0.40 -3.55 11.33
C GLU A 76 0.31 -2.29 10.47
N ASP A 77 1.10 -1.28 10.78
CA ASP A 77 1.16 -0.04 10.03
C ASP A 77 1.97 -0.10 8.72
N HIS A 78 2.45 -1.27 8.33
CA HIS A 78 3.12 -1.54 7.05
C HIS A 78 2.46 -2.64 6.22
N TYR A 79 1.67 -3.54 6.81
CA TYR A 79 1.02 -4.65 6.09
C TYR A 79 -0.45 -4.88 6.44
N GLY A 80 -0.93 -4.27 7.52
CA GLY A 80 -2.20 -4.61 8.16
C GLY A 80 -3.42 -4.33 7.29
N ALA A 81 -3.30 -3.43 6.31
CA ALA A 81 -4.40 -3.09 5.40
C ALA A 81 -4.38 -3.91 4.12
N LEU A 82 -3.31 -4.68 3.86
CA LEU A 82 -3.10 -5.34 2.58
C LEU A 82 -4.27 -6.25 2.20
N LEU A 83 -4.68 -7.18 3.08
CA LEU A 83 -5.76 -8.13 2.75
C LEU A 83 -7.10 -7.43 2.46
N ALA A 84 -7.39 -6.33 3.15
CA ALA A 84 -8.63 -5.56 2.97
C ALA A 84 -8.61 -4.74 1.66
N LEU A 85 -7.46 -4.20 1.28
CA LEU A 85 -7.32 -3.32 0.11
C LEU A 85 -6.91 -4.06 -1.17
N TYR A 86 -6.28 -5.23 -1.06
CA TYR A 86 -5.77 -5.98 -2.20
C TYR A 86 -6.82 -6.30 -3.26
N PRO A 87 -8.08 -6.69 -2.94
CA PRO A 87 -9.11 -6.91 -3.96
C PRO A 87 -9.47 -5.66 -4.78
N ARG A 88 -9.21 -4.45 -4.25
CA ARG A 88 -9.42 -3.18 -4.97
C ARG A 88 -8.21 -2.82 -5.83
N ILE A 89 -7.01 -3.12 -5.33
CA ILE A 89 -5.73 -2.82 -6.00
C ILE A 89 -5.45 -3.82 -7.13
N SER A 90 -5.74 -5.11 -6.90
CA SER A 90 -5.51 -6.24 -7.79
C SER A 90 -6.76 -7.13 -7.85
N PRO A 91 -7.84 -6.69 -8.53
CA PRO A 91 -9.10 -7.45 -8.60
C PRO A 91 -8.93 -8.84 -9.21
N GLU A 92 -7.99 -8.99 -10.15
CA GLU A 92 -7.67 -10.27 -10.80
C GLU A 92 -6.71 -11.13 -9.98
N GLY A 93 -6.18 -10.60 -8.86
CA GLY A 93 -5.25 -11.29 -7.98
C GLY A 93 -3.86 -11.55 -8.58
N THR A 94 -3.51 -10.87 -9.67
CA THR A 94 -2.28 -11.14 -10.45
C THR A 94 -1.08 -10.27 -10.05
N LEU A 95 -1.29 -9.17 -9.32
CA LEU A 95 -0.23 -8.27 -8.90
C LEU A 95 0.69 -8.93 -7.86
N PRO A 96 1.99 -9.15 -8.13
CA PRO A 96 2.86 -9.81 -7.18
C PRO A 96 3.07 -8.98 -5.91
N VAL A 97 3.03 -9.68 -4.77
CA VAL A 97 3.40 -9.14 -3.45
C VAL A 97 4.73 -9.76 -3.04
N HIS A 98 5.75 -8.92 -2.86
CA HIS A 98 7.06 -9.33 -2.37
C HIS A 98 7.19 -8.98 -0.88
N ALA A 99 7.60 -9.95 -0.08
CA ALA A 99 7.80 -9.78 1.35
C ALA A 99 8.90 -10.73 1.85
N THR A 100 9.45 -10.45 3.02
CA THR A 100 10.34 -11.39 3.71
C THR A 100 9.56 -12.62 4.19
N ALA A 101 10.23 -13.76 4.40
CA ALA A 101 9.57 -15.00 4.82
C ALA A 101 8.73 -14.84 6.10
N PHE A 102 9.22 -14.05 7.07
CA PHE A 102 8.47 -13.75 8.29
C PHE A 102 7.18 -12.97 8.00
N THR A 103 7.26 -11.95 7.17
CA THR A 103 6.10 -11.12 6.80
C THR A 103 5.09 -11.90 5.96
N ALA A 104 5.56 -12.73 5.02
CA ALA A 104 4.70 -13.63 4.25
C ALA A 104 3.96 -14.61 5.16
N GLY A 105 4.66 -15.24 6.12
CA GLY A 105 4.02 -16.13 7.09
C GLY A 105 2.97 -15.44 7.97
N LEU A 106 3.16 -14.16 8.31
CA LEU A 106 2.15 -13.38 9.04
C LEU A 106 0.96 -12.95 8.16
N LEU A 107 1.16 -12.75 6.86
CA LEU A 107 0.06 -12.53 5.91
C LEU A 107 -0.78 -13.80 5.71
N GLU A 108 -0.14 -14.96 5.62
CA GLU A 108 -0.81 -16.26 5.46
C GLU A 108 -1.62 -16.67 6.70
N ALA A 109 -1.22 -16.19 7.89
CA ALA A 109 -1.88 -16.50 9.16
C ALA A 109 -3.04 -15.56 9.52
N LYS A 110 -3.19 -14.42 8.82
CA LYS A 110 -4.31 -13.48 9.00
C LYS A 110 -5.56 -13.97 8.28
#